data_AF-A0A936N8S9-F1
#
_entry.id   AF-A0A936N8S9-F1
#
_cell.length_a   1.000
_cell.length_b   1.000
_cell.length_c   1.000
_cell.angle_alpha   90.00
_cell.angle_beta   90.00
_cell.angle_gamma   90.00
#
_symmetry.space_group_name_H-M   'P 1'
#
loop_
_entity.id
_entity.type
_entity.pdbx_description
1 polymer ?
#
loop_
_entity_poly.entity_id
_entity_poly.type
_entity_poly.pdbx_seq_one_letter_code
_entity_poly.pdbx_strand_id
1 'polypeptide(L)'
;MEVTAYRRLFFGWHEDARAGREVFFPAEGYKGNETKRYNADLRSKQAGLDWEQARSMLAEGHQRLVGFIDERSDADLYGGPMAPAKNHWTTGRWAEASGPSHYRSAAKYIRGWLRSMS
;
A
#
# COMPACT_ATOMS: atom_id res chain seq x y z
N MET A 1 -11.81 0.62 3.36
CA MET A 1 -10.70 -0.06 4.08
C MET A 1 -9.39 0.34 3.41
N GLU A 2 -8.57 1.17 4.05
CA GLU A 2 -7.39 1.81 3.41
C GLU A 2 -6.21 0.83 3.13
N VAL A 3 -6.28 -0.40 3.64
CA VAL A 3 -5.22 -1.42 3.60
C VAL A 3 -4.92 -1.95 2.18
N THR A 4 -5.88 -1.89 1.27
CA THR A 4 -5.65 -2.28 -0.14
C THR A 4 -4.94 -1.17 -0.92
N ALA A 5 -5.00 0.07 -0.45
CA ALA A 5 -4.57 1.26 -1.20
C ALA A 5 -3.06 1.45 -1.20
N TYR A 6 -2.43 1.42 -0.03
CA TYR A 6 -1.02 1.75 0.12
C TYR A 6 -0.10 0.75 -0.57
N ARG A 7 -0.55 -0.49 -0.70
CA ARG A 7 0.12 -1.54 -1.48
C ARG A 7 -0.02 -1.33 -2.99
N ARG A 8 -1.19 -0.93 -3.47
CA ARG A 8 -1.38 -0.55 -4.88
C ARG A 8 -0.50 0.63 -5.24
N LEU A 9 -0.41 1.62 -4.35
CA LEU A 9 0.51 2.74 -4.48
C LEU A 9 1.97 2.29 -4.55
N PHE A 10 2.41 1.45 -3.59
CA PHE A 10 3.76 0.89 -3.60
C PHE A 10 4.10 0.20 -4.92
N PHE A 11 3.24 -0.71 -5.40
CA PHE A 11 3.47 -1.41 -6.66
C PHE A 11 3.49 -0.45 -7.86
N GLY A 12 2.58 0.54 -7.91
CA GLY A 12 2.58 1.56 -8.95
C GLY A 12 3.88 2.35 -8.98
N TRP A 13 4.32 2.87 -7.83
CA TRP A 13 5.58 3.60 -7.73
C TRP A 13 6.78 2.76 -8.15
N HIS A 14 6.84 1.51 -7.70
CA HIS A 14 7.92 0.60 -8.05
C HIS A 14 7.93 0.26 -9.55
N GLU A 15 6.76 0.04 -10.17
CA GLU A 15 6.64 -0.21 -11.61
C GLU A 15 7.01 1.01 -12.46
N ASP A 16 6.53 2.19 -12.08
CA ASP A 16 6.86 3.45 -12.75
C ASP A 16 8.35 3.75 -12.66
N ALA A 17 8.94 3.60 -11.47
CA ALA A 17 10.38 3.77 -11.26
C ALA A 17 11.20 2.81 -12.14
N ARG A 18 10.84 1.52 -12.16
CA ARG A 18 11.53 0.51 -12.99
C ARG A 18 11.40 0.77 -14.48
N ALA A 19 10.30 1.37 -14.91
CA ALA A 19 10.07 1.73 -16.31
C ALA A 19 10.65 3.11 -16.69
N GLY A 20 11.30 3.82 -15.76
CA GLY A 20 11.80 5.17 -16.00
C GLY A 20 10.69 6.22 -16.19
N ARG A 21 9.46 5.93 -15.74
CA ARG A 21 8.35 6.89 -15.74
C ARG A 21 8.43 7.80 -14.52
N GLU A 22 7.79 8.96 -14.64
CA GLU A 22 7.66 9.87 -13.50
C GLU A 22 6.83 9.22 -12.39
N VAL A 23 7.32 9.30 -11.16
CA VAL A 23 6.66 8.73 -9.99
C VAL A 23 6.04 9.84 -9.15
N PHE A 24 4.74 9.76 -8.96
CA PHE A 24 3.97 10.74 -8.19
C PHE A 24 3.67 10.23 -6.78
N PHE A 25 4.03 11.02 -5.77
CA PHE A 25 3.74 10.73 -4.36
C PHE A 25 2.69 11.71 -3.80
N PRO A 26 1.53 11.24 -3.32
CA PRO A 26 1.10 9.83 -3.22
C PRO A 26 0.59 9.25 -4.56
N ALA A 27 0.00 10.07 -5.43
CA ALA A 27 -0.47 9.67 -6.76
C ALA A 27 -0.56 10.92 -7.64
N GLU A 28 -0.66 10.73 -8.96
CA GLU A 28 -0.83 11.84 -9.90
C GLU A 28 -2.05 12.69 -9.54
N GLY A 29 -1.91 14.02 -9.59
CA GLY A 29 -2.97 14.96 -9.21
C GLY A 29 -3.18 15.14 -7.69
N TYR A 30 -2.31 14.57 -6.86
CA TYR A 30 -2.30 14.78 -5.40
C TYR A 30 -0.95 15.30 -4.92
N LYS A 31 -0.98 16.30 -4.03
CA LYS A 31 0.21 16.80 -3.32
C LYS A 31 0.53 15.91 -2.12
N GLY A 32 1.78 15.92 -1.67
CA GLY A 32 2.26 15.12 -0.53
C GLY A 32 1.51 15.37 0.79
N ASN A 33 0.86 16.53 0.95
CA ASN A 33 0.04 16.87 2.12
C ASN A 33 -1.47 16.57 1.94
N GLU A 34 -1.89 16.02 0.79
CA GLU A 34 -3.30 15.79 0.44
C GLU A 34 -3.76 14.35 0.73
N THR A 35 -3.07 13.62 1.60
CA THR A 35 -3.40 12.23 1.97
C THR A 35 -4.85 12.06 2.41
N LYS A 36 -5.41 13.04 3.12
CA LYS A 36 -6.83 13.02 3.53
C LYS A 36 -7.78 13.02 2.32
N ARG A 37 -7.51 13.86 1.32
CA ARG A 37 -8.30 13.95 0.08
C ARG A 37 -8.17 12.67 -0.72
N TYR A 38 -6.93 12.21 -0.92
CA TYR A 38 -6.66 10.94 -1.61
C TYR A 38 -7.44 9.77 -0.98
N ASN A 39 -7.40 9.64 0.36
CA ASN A 39 -8.12 8.57 1.05
C ASN A 39 -9.66 8.72 0.98
N ALA A 40 -10.19 9.95 0.87
CA ALA A 40 -11.62 10.18 0.68
C ALA A 40 -12.06 9.77 -0.74
N ASP A 41 -11.33 10.20 -1.76
CA ASP A 41 -11.59 9.84 -3.16
C ASP A 41 -11.50 8.33 -3.38
N LEU A 42 -10.51 7.70 -2.74
CA LEU A 42 -10.38 6.24 -2.77
C LEU A 42 -11.60 5.56 -2.16
N ARG A 43 -12.08 6.01 -1.00
CA ARG A 43 -13.29 5.45 -0.37
C ARG A 43 -14.49 5.61 -1.29
N SER A 44 -14.64 6.76 -1.95
CA SER A 44 -15.70 7.01 -2.91
C SER A 44 -15.62 6.03 -4.09
N LYS A 45 -14.44 5.84 -4.68
CA LYS A 45 -14.20 4.86 -5.76
C LYS A 45 -14.47 3.41 -5.34
N GLN A 46 -14.30 3.11 -4.05
CA GLN A 46 -14.51 1.79 -3.46
C GLN A 46 -15.89 1.62 -2.80
N ALA A 47 -16.78 2.61 -2.90
CA ALA A 47 -18.07 2.58 -2.20
C ALA A 47 -18.99 1.44 -2.67
N GLY A 48 -18.82 0.97 -3.90
CA GLY A 48 -19.56 -0.16 -4.46
C GLY A 48 -18.94 -1.54 -4.20
N LEU A 49 -17.81 -1.63 -3.49
CA LEU A 49 -17.21 -2.93 -3.18
C LEU A 49 -18.02 -3.65 -2.12
N ASP A 50 -18.44 -4.87 -2.44
CA ASP A 50 -18.98 -5.77 -1.43
C ASP A 50 -17.86 -6.39 -0.57
N TRP A 51 -18.29 -7.13 0.46
CA TRP A 51 -17.40 -7.75 1.42
C TRP A 51 -16.48 -8.82 0.81
N GLU A 52 -17.01 -9.67 -0.08
CA GLU A 52 -16.23 -10.75 -0.70
C GLU A 52 -15.20 -10.18 -1.66
N GLN A 53 -15.57 -9.17 -2.45
CA GLN A 53 -14.64 -8.41 -3.29
C GLN A 53 -13.53 -7.78 -2.46
N ALA A 54 -13.87 -7.13 -1.34
CA ALA A 54 -12.87 -6.52 -0.46
C ALA A 54 -11.90 -7.55 0.13
N ARG A 55 -12.40 -8.74 0.50
CA ARG A 55 -11.58 -9.86 0.98
C ARG A 55 -10.67 -10.43 -0.11
N SER A 56 -11.19 -10.66 -1.31
CA SER A 56 -10.42 -11.16 -2.44
C SER A 56 -9.27 -10.20 -2.78
N MET A 57 -9.57 -8.91 -2.91
CA MET A 57 -8.57 -7.88 -3.17
C MET A 57 -7.49 -7.80 -2.08
N LEU A 58 -7.87 -8.03 -0.82
CA LEU A 58 -6.90 -8.05 0.29
C LEU A 58 -5.96 -9.26 0.18
N ALA A 59 -6.52 -10.44 -0.09
CA ALA A 59 -5.81 -11.71 -0.18
C ALA A 59 -4.88 -11.77 -1.40
N GLU A 60 -5.39 -11.44 -2.59
CA GLU A 60 -4.61 -11.38 -3.84
C GLU A 60 -3.44 -10.40 -3.71
N GLY A 61 -3.71 -9.21 -3.19
CA GLY A 61 -2.64 -8.26 -2.95
C GLY A 61 -1.62 -8.81 -1.95
N HIS A 62 -2.02 -9.68 -1.01
CA HIS A 62 -1.12 -10.13 0.05
C HIS A 62 -0.16 -11.16 -0.52
N GLN A 63 -0.71 -12.12 -1.27
CA GLN A 63 0.07 -13.06 -2.07
C GLN A 63 1.03 -12.33 -2.99
N ARG A 64 0.58 -11.27 -3.69
CA ARG A 64 1.46 -10.46 -4.55
C ARG A 64 2.61 -9.81 -3.78
N LEU A 65 2.36 -9.28 -2.57
CA LEU A 65 3.39 -8.66 -1.74
C LEU A 65 4.40 -9.69 -1.21
N VAL A 66 3.92 -10.84 -0.77
CA VAL A 66 4.79 -11.93 -0.29
C VAL A 66 5.64 -12.46 -1.43
N GLY A 67 5.03 -12.82 -2.57
CA GLY A 67 5.78 -13.26 -3.75
C GLY A 67 6.77 -12.21 -4.26
N PHE A 68 6.40 -10.93 -4.22
CA PHE A 68 7.34 -9.85 -4.52
C PHE A 68 8.55 -9.89 -3.59
N ILE A 69 8.38 -10.05 -2.28
CA ILE A 69 9.50 -10.09 -1.33
C ILE A 69 10.35 -11.35 -1.54
N ASP A 70 9.71 -12.52 -1.65
CA ASP A 70 10.39 -13.82 -1.74
C ASP A 70 11.24 -13.98 -3.01
N GLU A 71 10.85 -13.32 -4.11
CA GLU A 71 11.56 -13.37 -5.39
C GLU A 71 12.77 -12.42 -5.47
N ARG A 72 13.00 -11.55 -4.48
CA ARG A 72 14.13 -10.59 -4.48
C ARG A 72 15.18 -10.96 -3.45
N SER A 73 16.42 -10.61 -3.77
CA SER A 73 17.52 -10.71 -2.80
C SER A 73 17.44 -9.60 -1.74
N ASP A 74 18.12 -9.81 -0.61
CA ASP A 74 18.32 -8.75 0.39
C ASP A 74 18.98 -7.51 -0.22
N ALA A 75 19.88 -7.68 -1.19
CA ALA A 75 20.51 -6.56 -1.87
C ALA A 75 19.50 -5.73 -2.68
N ASP A 76 18.54 -6.38 -3.34
CA ASP A 76 17.48 -5.68 -4.09
C ASP A 76 16.48 -4.97 -3.16
N LEU A 77 16.20 -5.56 -2.00
CA LEU A 77 15.23 -5.01 -1.04
C LEU A 77 15.83 -3.95 -0.14
N TYR A 78 17.11 -4.08 0.23
CA TYR A 78 17.74 -3.32 1.32
C TYR A 78 19.09 -2.69 0.94
N GLY A 79 19.60 -2.91 -0.27
CA GLY A 79 20.90 -2.38 -0.72
C GLY A 79 20.95 -0.87 -0.96
N GLY A 80 19.80 -0.17 -0.95
CA GLY A 80 19.77 1.28 -1.06
C GLY A 80 18.35 1.85 -1.07
N PRO A 81 18.22 3.19 -1.08
CA PRO A 81 16.94 3.87 -1.18
C PRO A 81 16.20 3.49 -2.47
N MET A 82 14.88 3.32 -2.39
CA MET A 82 14.05 3.08 -3.57
C MET A 82 14.02 4.33 -4.44
N ALA A 83 14.61 4.30 -5.63
CA ALA A 83 14.47 5.40 -6.58
C ALA A 83 13.00 5.46 -7.09
N PRO A 84 12.44 6.66 -7.34
CA PRO A 84 12.97 8.00 -7.11
C PRO A 84 12.49 8.60 -5.77
N ALA A 85 12.18 7.78 -4.76
CA ALA A 85 11.71 8.27 -3.48
C ALA A 85 12.74 9.25 -2.88
N LYS A 86 12.28 10.44 -2.47
CA LYS A 86 13.13 11.51 -1.91
C LYS A 86 13.47 11.28 -0.43
N ASN A 87 13.54 10.02 0.00
CA ASN A 87 13.84 9.63 1.37
C ASN A 87 14.83 8.45 1.37
N HIS A 88 15.30 8.07 2.55
CA HIS A 88 16.26 6.97 2.72
C HIS A 88 15.59 5.58 2.77
N TRP A 89 14.29 5.48 2.45
CA TRP A 89 13.60 4.20 2.59
C TRP A 89 13.95 3.28 1.43
N THR A 90 14.36 2.07 1.78
CA THR A 90 14.63 1.00 0.83
C THR A 90 13.34 0.44 0.25
N THR A 91 13.43 -0.33 -0.84
CA THR A 91 12.29 -1.02 -1.45
C THR A 91 11.57 -1.93 -0.43
N GLY A 92 12.34 -2.70 0.35
CA GLY A 92 11.82 -3.54 1.42
C GLY A 92 11.08 -2.74 2.50
N ARG A 93 11.61 -1.57 2.88
CA ARG A 93 10.94 -0.70 3.86
C ARG A 93 9.59 -0.16 3.35
N TRP A 94 9.53 0.22 2.07
CA TRP A 94 8.26 0.60 1.44
C TRP A 94 7.28 -0.57 1.36
N ALA A 95 7.76 -1.77 1.04
CA ALA A 95 6.95 -2.99 1.03
C ALA A 95 6.36 -3.30 2.43
N GLU A 96 7.17 -3.27 3.48
CA GLU A 96 6.75 -3.42 4.89
C GLU A 96 5.70 -2.36 5.30
N ALA A 97 5.96 -1.11 4.92
CA ALA A 97 5.04 -0.01 5.17
C ALA A 97 3.71 -0.26 4.47
N SER A 98 3.69 -0.84 3.26
CA SER A 98 2.49 -1.06 2.47
C SER A 98 1.64 -2.28 2.89
N GLY A 99 2.19 -3.20 3.68
CA GLY A 99 1.52 -4.44 4.11
C GLY A 99 1.41 -4.58 5.63
N PRO A 100 2.35 -5.27 6.31
CA PRO A 100 2.26 -5.65 7.72
C PRO A 100 1.85 -4.52 8.68
N SER A 101 2.36 -3.31 8.47
CA SER A 101 2.04 -2.15 9.31
C SER A 101 0.56 -1.74 9.21
N HIS A 102 -0.01 -1.78 8.01
CA HIS A 102 -1.43 -1.48 7.80
C HIS A 102 -2.33 -2.62 8.27
N TYR A 103 -1.89 -3.88 8.16
CA TYR A 103 -2.66 -5.02 8.66
C TYR A 103 -2.87 -4.94 10.17
N ARG A 104 -1.82 -4.61 10.93
CA ARG A 104 -1.91 -4.46 12.39
C ARG A 104 -2.91 -3.35 12.79
N SER A 105 -2.82 -2.20 12.13
CA SER A 105 -3.72 -1.07 12.40
C SER A 105 -5.19 -1.39 12.07
N ALA A 106 -5.44 -2.03 10.92
CA ALA A 106 -6.79 -2.42 10.53
C ALA A 106 -7.37 -3.51 11.44
N ALA A 107 -6.58 -4.53 11.78
CA ALA A 107 -7.00 -5.56 12.72
C ALA A 107 -7.32 -4.98 14.10
N LYS A 108 -6.58 -3.96 14.56
CA LYS A 108 -6.89 -3.24 15.80
C LYS A 108 -8.23 -2.50 15.70
N TYR A 109 -8.47 -1.80 14.58
CA TYR A 109 -9.73 -1.09 14.35
C TYR A 109 -10.94 -2.03 14.32
N ILE A 110 -10.88 -3.13 13.54
CA ILE A 110 -11.96 -4.11 13.42
C ILE A 110 -12.30 -4.72 14.78
N ARG A 111 -11.29 -5.14 15.55
CA ARG A 111 -11.51 -5.67 16.90
C ARG A 111 -12.16 -4.64 17.83
N GLY A 112 -11.81 -3.36 17.69
CA GLY A 112 -12.45 -2.27 18.44
C GLY A 112 -13.92 -2.13 18.09
N TRP A 113 -14.24 -2.14 16.79
CA TRP A 113 -15.61 -2.04 16.30
C TRP A 113 -16.47 -3.23 16.73
N LEU A 114 -15.97 -4.46 16.60
CA LEU A 114 -16.68 -5.66 17.04
C LEU A 114 -17.03 -5.62 18.53
N ARG A 115 -16.13 -5.12 19.39
CA ARG A 115 -16.40 -4.93 20.82
C ARG A 115 -17.42 -3.82 21.11
N SER A 116 -17.55 -2.82 20.25
CA SER A 116 -18.58 -1.78 20.42
C SER A 116 -19.98 -2.24 19.99
N MET A 117 -20.07 -3.41 19.35
CA MET A 117 -21.33 -4.02 18.92
C MET A 117 -21.84 -5.09 19.88
N SER A 118 -21.02 -5.52 20.84
CA SER A 118 -21.37 -6.42 21.94
C SER A 118 -21.82 -5.64 23.15
#